data_AF-A0A0M4CJI0-F1
#
_entry.id   AF-A0A0M4CJI0-F1
#
_cell.length_a   1.000
_cell.length_b   1.000
_cell.length_c   1.000
_cell.angle_alpha   90.00
_cell.angle_beta   90.00
_cell.angle_gamma   90.00
#
_symmetry.space_group_name_H-M   'P 1'
#
loop_
_entity.id
_entity.type
_entity.pdbx_description
1 polymer ?
#
loop_
_entity_poly.entity_id
_entity_poly.type
_entity_poly.pdbx_seq_one_letter_code
_entity_poly.pdbx_strand_id
1 'polypeptide(L)'
;MAEIGHANVDVWDPASEVNWDLRWPRSIRAYSRMAREDTQVKSILRAVSLPIRRTTWRLDPNGASDEVVRLVAEDLRIPILGDDGRAPLAETGGRVSLRQHLHWVLKMLTYGHAFFEVVYKEVDGRDRLHKLAYRPPGSIQEILVESDGGLAGIKQVPPPGGKGKPVEIGVEHLLAYVNDPDDFTWTGNSELRAAYKHWVLRDRQLALEDNVLQRNGMGVPWYEAGTDEPEEIKRGERIAKKVNAGKSSGGAGPKGAKLSILGVNGQLPSIREPIAYHDSMIARSVLAHFLNLEGKGGSYSLAEIQADTFIQSLQTLAESIADTLNQFLVERMVNLAFDVEHGPYPKITFDPIGSVKDLPMETLSTLVAAGVILPDKDLEEEVRRRGGLPPKRPLEGA
;
A
#
# COMPACT_ATOMS: atom_id res chain seq x y z
N MET A 1 -16.68 -25.84 -22.02
CA MET A 1 -15.69 -25.67 -23.12
C MET A 1 -14.39 -25.27 -22.46
N ALA A 2 -13.27 -25.87 -22.82
CA ALA A 2 -11.95 -25.45 -22.33
C ALA A 2 -11.48 -24.22 -23.13
N GLU A 3 -10.65 -23.39 -22.50
CA GLU A 3 -10.01 -22.26 -23.16
C GLU A 3 -9.20 -22.73 -24.40
N ILE A 4 -9.34 -22.02 -25.52
CA ILE A 4 -8.78 -22.45 -26.82
C ILE A 4 -7.34 -21.96 -26.99
N GLY A 5 -6.92 -20.93 -26.28
CA GLY A 5 -5.53 -20.46 -26.24
C GLY A 5 -5.35 -19.27 -25.31
N HIS A 6 -4.18 -19.21 -24.67
CA HIS A 6 -3.74 -18.14 -23.79
C HIS A 6 -2.43 -17.54 -24.31
N ALA A 7 -2.27 -16.22 -24.20
CA ALA A 7 -1.02 -15.54 -24.52
C ALA A 7 -0.12 -15.50 -23.27
N ASN A 8 0.90 -16.34 -23.24
CA ASN A 8 1.97 -16.24 -22.25
C ASN A 8 2.90 -15.10 -22.67
N VAL A 9 2.92 -14.03 -21.88
CA VAL A 9 3.76 -12.85 -22.15
C VAL A 9 5.18 -13.19 -21.72
N ASP A 10 6.08 -13.40 -22.69
CA ASP A 10 7.49 -13.64 -22.39
C ASP A 10 8.12 -12.36 -21.80
N VAL A 11 9.17 -12.51 -21.01
CA VAL A 11 9.95 -11.42 -20.38
C VAL A 11 10.57 -10.46 -21.43
N TRP A 12 10.55 -10.83 -22.71
CA TRP A 12 11.01 -10.03 -23.84
C TRP A 12 9.88 -9.37 -24.63
N ASP A 13 8.63 -9.55 -24.20
CA ASP A 13 7.49 -8.93 -24.85
C ASP A 13 7.62 -7.39 -24.83
N PRO A 14 7.27 -6.70 -25.93
CA PRO A 14 7.37 -5.24 -26.01
C PRO A 14 6.57 -4.48 -24.95
N ALA A 15 5.49 -5.08 -24.41
CA ALA A 15 4.69 -4.52 -23.33
C ALA A 15 5.19 -4.90 -21.93
N SER A 16 6.12 -5.85 -21.82
CA SER A 16 6.73 -6.23 -20.54
C SER A 16 7.59 -5.11 -19.94
N GLU A 17 7.78 -5.20 -18.62
CA GLU A 17 8.67 -4.29 -17.89
C GLU A 17 10.08 -4.24 -18.51
N VAL A 18 10.47 -3.10 -19.08
CA VAL A 18 11.80 -2.94 -19.70
C VAL A 18 12.92 -2.64 -18.70
N ASN A 19 12.58 -2.05 -17.55
CA ASN A 19 13.55 -1.76 -16.51
C ASN A 19 13.88 -3.04 -15.74
N TRP A 20 15.10 -3.53 -15.96
CA TRP A 20 15.62 -4.74 -15.35
C TRP A 20 15.59 -4.76 -13.82
N ASP A 21 15.75 -3.61 -13.16
CA ASP A 21 15.68 -3.51 -11.69
C ASP A 21 14.23 -3.59 -11.16
N LEU A 22 13.25 -3.37 -12.03
CA LEU A 22 11.82 -3.38 -11.73
C LEU A 22 11.10 -4.63 -12.25
N ARG A 23 11.80 -5.56 -12.91
CA ARG A 23 11.27 -6.89 -13.22
C ARG A 23 11.15 -7.72 -11.94
N TRP A 24 10.04 -8.42 -11.76
CA TRP A 24 9.94 -9.41 -10.69
C TRP A 24 10.98 -10.55 -10.90
N PRO A 25 11.64 -11.07 -9.85
CA PRO A 25 11.52 -10.74 -8.43
C PRO A 25 12.45 -9.60 -7.95
N ARG A 26 13.27 -9.00 -8.82
CA ARG A 26 14.22 -7.92 -8.46
C ARG A 26 13.51 -6.67 -7.95
N SER A 27 12.35 -6.37 -8.52
CA SER A 27 11.46 -5.27 -8.17
C SER A 27 11.15 -5.17 -6.68
N ILE A 28 11.05 -6.31 -5.99
CA ILE A 28 10.78 -6.40 -4.56
C ILE A 28 11.81 -5.60 -3.76
N ARG A 29 13.09 -5.65 -4.15
CA ARG A 29 14.15 -4.90 -3.47
C ARG A 29 14.01 -3.40 -3.72
N ALA A 30 13.75 -2.99 -4.95
CA ALA A 30 13.58 -1.58 -5.31
C ALA A 30 12.40 -0.95 -4.55
N TYR A 31 11.23 -1.60 -4.59
CA TYR A 31 10.04 -1.12 -3.89
C TYR A 31 10.17 -1.19 -2.37
N SER A 32 10.88 -2.19 -1.83
CA SER A 32 11.19 -2.26 -0.39
C SER A 32 12.02 -1.06 0.07
N ARG A 33 13.00 -0.62 -0.75
CA ARG A 33 13.81 0.57 -0.44
C ARG A 33 12.95 1.82 -0.45
N MET A 34 12.17 2.05 -1.50
CA MET A 34 11.24 3.18 -1.58
C MET A 34 10.28 3.23 -0.37
N ALA A 35 9.65 2.11 -0.01
CA ALA A 35 8.69 2.04 1.08
C ALA A 35 9.28 2.17 2.50
N ARG A 36 10.61 2.13 2.63
CA ARG A 36 11.34 2.22 3.92
C ARG A 36 12.13 3.50 4.07
N GLU A 37 12.81 3.92 3.00
CA GLU A 37 13.76 5.04 2.99
C GLU A 37 13.07 6.38 2.71
N ASP A 38 12.01 6.40 1.89
CA ASP A 38 11.38 7.65 1.44
C ASP A 38 10.11 8.02 2.23
N THR A 39 10.08 9.26 2.75
CA THR A 39 8.98 9.77 3.58
C THR A 39 7.70 9.99 2.79
N GLN A 40 7.80 10.46 1.55
CA GLN A 40 6.65 10.79 0.71
C GLN A 40 5.96 9.52 0.23
N VAL A 41 6.74 8.54 -0.23
CA VAL A 41 6.26 7.18 -0.54
C VAL A 41 5.59 6.56 0.69
N LYS A 42 6.18 6.72 1.88
CA LYS A 42 5.58 6.19 3.11
C LYS A 42 4.24 6.83 3.44
N SER A 43 4.13 8.14 3.25
CA SER A 43 2.91 8.92 3.45
C SER A 43 1.79 8.42 2.53
N ILE A 44 2.10 8.28 1.24
CA ILE A 44 1.19 7.77 0.20
C ILE A 44 0.67 6.37 0.52
N LEU A 45 1.57 5.41 0.81
CA LEU A 45 1.15 4.04 1.12
C LEU A 45 0.25 4.00 2.36
N ARG A 46 0.46 4.89 3.33
CA ARG A 46 -0.42 5.03 4.49
C ARG A 46 -1.75 5.69 4.12
N ALA A 47 -1.75 6.71 3.27
CA ALA A 47 -2.95 7.39 2.81
C ALA A 47 -3.90 6.42 2.08
N VAL A 48 -3.36 5.50 1.29
CA VAL A 48 -4.15 4.46 0.60
C VAL A 48 -4.58 3.33 1.56
N SER A 49 -3.65 2.82 2.37
CA SER A 49 -3.92 1.63 3.20
C SER A 49 -4.76 1.87 4.45
N LEU A 50 -4.67 3.05 5.06
CA LEU A 50 -5.34 3.32 6.34
C LEU A 50 -6.87 3.41 6.21
N PRO A 51 -7.45 4.09 5.21
CA PRO A 51 -8.91 4.14 5.05
C PRO A 51 -9.53 2.76 4.87
N ILE A 52 -8.93 1.90 4.04
CA ILE A 52 -9.38 0.51 3.79
C ILE A 52 -9.33 -0.33 5.08
N ARG A 53 -8.33 -0.12 5.94
CA ARG A 53 -8.21 -0.80 7.24
C ARG A 53 -9.10 -0.20 8.34
N ARG A 54 -9.52 1.05 8.16
CA ARG A 54 -10.32 1.81 9.12
C ARG A 54 -11.80 1.54 8.92
N THR A 55 -12.26 1.40 7.68
CA THR A 55 -13.68 1.10 7.41
C THR A 55 -14.10 -0.18 8.10
N THR A 56 -15.37 -0.24 8.50
CA THR A 56 -15.96 -1.42 9.12
C THR A 56 -16.28 -2.43 8.02
N TRP A 57 -15.61 -3.57 8.07
CA TRP A 57 -15.96 -4.72 7.25
C TRP A 57 -17.06 -5.51 7.95
N ARG A 58 -18.07 -5.93 7.20
CA ARG A 58 -19.28 -6.61 7.70
C ARG A 58 -19.56 -7.85 6.89
N LEU A 59 -20.34 -8.77 7.46
CA LEU A 59 -20.88 -9.91 6.75
C LEU A 59 -22.37 -9.68 6.46
N ASP A 60 -22.73 -9.56 5.19
CA ASP A 60 -24.09 -9.60 4.70
C ASP A 60 -24.56 -11.07 4.64
N PRO A 61 -25.68 -11.44 5.28
CA PRO A 61 -26.24 -12.79 5.19
C PRO A 61 -26.48 -13.27 3.76
N ASN A 62 -26.85 -12.38 2.82
CA ASN A 62 -27.06 -12.71 1.40
C ASN A 62 -27.87 -14.01 1.15
N GLY A 63 -28.90 -14.26 1.97
CA GLY A 63 -29.77 -15.44 1.88
C GLY A 63 -29.19 -16.74 2.44
N ALA A 64 -27.99 -16.73 3.03
CA ALA A 64 -27.42 -17.86 3.76
C ALA A 64 -28.16 -18.07 5.10
N SER A 65 -28.13 -19.31 5.61
CA SER A 65 -28.73 -19.62 6.91
C SER A 65 -27.95 -18.96 8.06
N ASP A 66 -28.65 -18.62 9.16
CA ASP A 66 -28.04 -17.98 10.33
C ASP A 66 -26.83 -18.75 10.88
N GLU A 67 -26.84 -20.07 10.76
CA GLU A 67 -25.74 -20.94 11.16
C GLU A 67 -24.48 -20.73 10.31
N VAL A 68 -24.64 -20.65 8.99
CA VAL A 68 -23.54 -20.40 8.04
C VAL A 68 -22.98 -19.01 8.25
N VAL A 69 -23.86 -18.01 8.36
CA VAL A 69 -23.48 -16.60 8.58
C VAL A 69 -22.68 -16.48 9.88
N ARG A 70 -23.16 -17.09 10.95
CA ARG A 70 -22.50 -17.06 12.26
C ARG A 70 -21.12 -17.73 12.22
N LEU A 71 -20.99 -18.89 11.57
CA LEU A 71 -19.70 -19.58 11.46
C LEU A 71 -18.66 -18.71 10.75
N VAL A 72 -19.03 -18.11 9.61
CA VAL A 72 -18.14 -17.24 8.83
C VAL A 72 -17.78 -15.96 9.60
N ALA A 73 -18.77 -15.33 10.25
CA ALA A 73 -18.57 -14.14 11.07
C ALA A 73 -17.61 -14.40 12.24
N GLU A 74 -17.74 -15.54 12.92
CA GLU A 74 -16.86 -15.95 14.01
C GLU A 74 -15.43 -16.25 13.52
N ASP A 75 -15.27 -16.97 12.41
CA ASP A 75 -13.95 -17.31 11.86
C ASP A 75 -13.16 -16.08 11.38
N LEU A 76 -13.85 -15.12 10.76
CA LEU A 76 -13.23 -13.89 10.24
C LEU A 76 -13.16 -12.77 11.29
N ARG A 77 -13.90 -12.91 12.38
CA ARG A 77 -14.08 -11.93 13.46
C ARG A 77 -14.61 -10.58 12.95
N ILE A 78 -15.70 -10.64 12.19
CA ILE A 78 -16.38 -9.45 11.64
C ILE A 78 -17.84 -9.43 12.08
N PRO A 79 -18.41 -8.24 12.33
CA PRO A 79 -19.83 -8.11 12.67
C PRO A 79 -20.73 -8.47 11.48
N ILE A 80 -21.91 -8.98 11.78
CA ILE A 80 -22.96 -9.22 10.78
C ILE A 80 -23.63 -7.87 10.46
N LEU A 81 -24.11 -7.70 9.23
CA LEU A 81 -24.88 -6.53 8.84
C LEU A 81 -26.18 -6.49 9.68
N GLY A 82 -26.44 -5.35 10.33
CA GLY A 82 -27.56 -5.20 11.28
C GLY A 82 -27.22 -5.51 12.74
N ASP A 83 -26.04 -6.08 13.03
CA ASP A 83 -25.56 -6.27 14.40
C ASP A 83 -24.95 -4.96 14.95
N ASP A 84 -25.23 -4.64 16.22
CA ASP A 84 -24.76 -3.43 16.91
C ASP A 84 -23.27 -3.52 17.28
N GLY A 85 -22.62 -4.63 16.94
CA GLY A 85 -21.20 -4.90 17.17
C GLY A 85 -20.84 -5.08 18.64
N ARG A 86 -21.85 -5.25 19.52
CA ARG A 86 -21.68 -5.47 20.95
C ARG A 86 -21.89 -6.91 21.36
N ALA A 87 -22.50 -7.73 20.50
CA ALA A 87 -22.48 -9.18 20.69
C ALA A 87 -21.02 -9.67 20.63
N PRO A 88 -20.50 -10.33 21.68
CA PRO A 88 -19.18 -10.93 21.59
C PRO A 88 -19.21 -12.00 20.51
N LEU A 89 -18.43 -11.81 19.44
CA LEU A 89 -18.11 -12.86 18.49
C LEU A 89 -17.52 -14.01 19.31
N ALA A 90 -18.22 -15.14 19.38
CA ALA A 90 -17.83 -16.25 20.24
C ALA A 90 -16.40 -16.72 19.86
N GLU A 91 -15.55 -16.89 20.87
CA GLU A 91 -14.18 -17.40 20.67
C GLU A 91 -14.20 -18.91 20.43
N THR A 92 -14.53 -19.36 19.21
CA THR A 92 -14.81 -20.80 19.02
C THR A 92 -14.17 -21.49 17.82
N GLY A 93 -13.03 -21.00 17.28
CA GLY A 93 -12.31 -21.87 16.33
C GLY A 93 -10.94 -21.47 15.81
N GLY A 94 -10.63 -20.18 15.70
CA GLY A 94 -9.43 -19.74 14.96
C GLY A 94 -8.71 -18.51 15.54
N ARG A 95 -7.46 -18.31 15.11
CA ARG A 95 -6.64 -17.11 15.40
C ARG A 95 -6.77 -16.03 14.32
N VAL A 96 -7.63 -16.24 13.32
CA VAL A 96 -7.75 -15.34 12.17
C VAL A 96 -8.53 -14.09 12.56
N SER A 97 -8.10 -12.96 12.00
CA SER A 97 -8.80 -11.68 12.07
C SER A 97 -8.69 -11.04 10.70
N LEU A 98 -9.84 -10.72 10.08
CA LEU A 98 -9.85 -10.06 8.78
C LEU A 98 -9.07 -8.74 8.82
N ARG A 99 -9.17 -8.00 9.93
CA ARG A 99 -8.42 -6.74 10.12
C ARG A 99 -6.90 -6.93 10.08
N GLN A 100 -6.40 -8.02 10.65
CA GLN A 100 -4.97 -8.37 10.61
C GLN A 100 -4.57 -8.89 9.23
N HIS A 101 -5.46 -9.64 8.57
CA HIS A 101 -5.27 -10.10 7.19
C HIS A 101 -5.14 -8.92 6.21
N LEU A 102 -6.05 -7.94 6.27
CA LEU A 102 -6.03 -6.73 5.45
C LEU A 102 -4.72 -5.95 5.54
N HIS A 103 -4.07 -5.92 6.72
CA HIS A 103 -2.74 -5.32 6.87
C HIS A 103 -1.69 -5.96 5.93
N TRP A 104 -1.76 -7.27 5.76
CA TRP A 104 -0.87 -8.03 4.90
C TRP A 104 -1.32 -8.01 3.44
N VAL A 105 -2.63 -8.03 3.16
CA VAL A 105 -3.17 -7.95 1.79
C VAL A 105 -2.68 -6.69 1.11
N LEU A 106 -2.73 -5.55 1.81
CA LEU A 106 -2.31 -4.25 1.29
C LEU A 106 -0.80 -4.15 1.02
N LYS A 107 -0.01 -5.21 1.25
CA LYS A 107 1.36 -5.32 0.72
C LYS A 107 1.38 -5.49 -0.80
N MET A 108 0.29 -5.94 -1.42
CA MET A 108 0.13 -5.99 -2.87
C MET A 108 0.33 -4.61 -3.51
N LEU A 109 -0.08 -3.52 -2.84
CA LEU A 109 0.16 -2.15 -3.32
C LEU A 109 1.65 -1.81 -3.47
N THR A 110 2.50 -2.42 -2.65
CA THR A 110 3.95 -2.20 -2.71
C THR A 110 4.64 -3.17 -3.68
N TYR A 111 4.20 -4.42 -3.74
CA TYR A 111 4.94 -5.49 -4.44
C TYR A 111 4.25 -6.06 -5.68
N GLY A 112 3.05 -5.60 -6.02
CA GLY A 112 2.21 -6.12 -7.10
C GLY A 112 1.29 -7.25 -6.66
N HIS A 113 1.69 -8.08 -5.70
CA HIS A 113 0.88 -9.22 -5.24
C HIS A 113 1.05 -9.49 -3.73
N ALA A 114 0.10 -10.24 -3.17
CA ALA A 114 0.16 -10.81 -1.84
C ALA A 114 -0.48 -12.21 -1.84
N PHE A 115 0.30 -13.24 -1.55
CA PHE A 115 -0.18 -14.62 -1.46
C PHE A 115 -0.33 -15.05 0.00
N PHE A 116 -1.34 -15.88 0.26
CA PHE A 116 -1.62 -16.44 1.57
C PHE A 116 -1.91 -17.92 1.45
N GLU A 117 -1.33 -18.71 2.35
CA GLU A 117 -1.73 -20.10 2.52
C GLU A 117 -2.95 -20.15 3.45
N VAL A 118 -4.04 -20.76 3.01
CA VAL A 118 -5.28 -20.95 3.76
C VAL A 118 -5.22 -22.30 4.47
N VAL A 119 -5.25 -22.27 5.80
CA VAL A 119 -5.15 -23.47 6.64
C VAL A 119 -6.45 -23.66 7.40
N TYR A 120 -7.05 -24.83 7.24
CA TYR A 120 -8.23 -25.27 7.97
C TYR A 120 -7.86 -26.26 9.07
N LYS A 121 -8.72 -26.36 10.08
CA LYS A 121 -8.62 -27.36 11.13
C LYS A 121 -10.02 -27.79 11.54
N GLU A 122 -10.21 -29.09 11.73
CA GLU A 122 -11.43 -29.63 12.29
C GLU A 122 -11.65 -29.14 13.74
N VAL A 123 -12.80 -28.51 13.97
CA VAL A 123 -13.28 -28.06 15.28
C VAL A 123 -14.76 -28.40 15.36
N ASP A 124 -15.17 -29.15 16.38
CA ASP A 124 -16.56 -29.57 16.60
C ASP A 124 -17.20 -30.28 15.38
N GLY A 125 -16.41 -31.09 14.66
CA GLY A 125 -16.85 -31.83 13.48
C GLY A 125 -17.03 -31.00 12.21
N ARG A 126 -16.52 -29.75 12.19
CA ARG A 126 -16.51 -28.87 11.01
C ARG A 126 -15.10 -28.39 10.71
N ASP A 127 -14.75 -28.29 9.43
CA ASP A 127 -13.51 -27.66 9.00
C ASP A 127 -13.63 -26.14 9.14
N ARG A 128 -12.96 -25.59 10.17
CA ARG A 128 -12.94 -24.15 10.46
C ARG A 128 -11.64 -23.50 10.01
N LEU A 129 -11.72 -22.21 9.66
CA LEU A 129 -10.55 -21.44 9.25
C LEU A 129 -9.59 -21.26 10.43
N HIS A 130 -8.41 -21.86 10.34
CA HIS A 130 -7.41 -21.82 11.41
C HIS A 130 -6.41 -20.69 11.24
N LYS A 131 -5.91 -20.49 10.01
CA LYS A 131 -4.84 -19.52 9.71
C LYS A 131 -4.89 -19.05 8.26
N LEU A 132 -4.73 -17.73 8.07
CA LEU A 132 -4.38 -17.10 6.80
C LEU A 132 -2.90 -16.70 6.87
N ALA A 133 -2.03 -17.54 6.30
CA ALA A 133 -0.59 -17.43 6.51
C ALA A 133 0.08 -16.71 5.34
N TYR A 134 0.37 -15.43 5.53
CA TYR A 134 1.07 -14.59 4.55
C TYR A 134 2.38 -15.22 4.06
N ARG A 135 2.54 -15.27 2.75
CA ARG A 135 3.76 -15.69 2.05
C ARG A 135 4.46 -14.42 1.55
N PRO A 136 5.53 -13.96 2.23
CA PRO A 136 6.21 -12.74 1.82
C PRO A 136 6.72 -12.85 0.37
N PRO A 137 6.56 -11.83 -0.49
CA PRO A 137 7.03 -11.86 -1.88
C PRO A 137 8.50 -12.25 -2.01
N GLY A 138 9.37 -11.78 -1.11
CA GLY A 138 10.80 -12.12 -1.11
C GLY A 138 11.13 -13.59 -0.77
N SER A 139 10.13 -14.38 -0.36
CA SER A 139 10.26 -15.82 -0.14
C SER A 139 9.74 -16.67 -1.30
N ILE A 140 9.10 -16.05 -2.29
CA ILE A 140 8.55 -16.74 -3.46
C ILE A 140 9.66 -16.84 -4.49
N GLN A 141 9.96 -18.06 -4.91
CA GLN A 141 10.96 -18.35 -5.94
C GLN A 141 10.35 -18.28 -7.33
N GLU A 142 9.15 -18.84 -7.48
CA GLU A 142 8.45 -19.00 -8.76
C GLU A 142 6.94 -18.96 -8.51
N ILE A 143 6.22 -18.29 -9.41
CA ILE A 143 4.75 -18.35 -9.48
C ILE A 143 4.44 -19.29 -10.64
N LEU A 144 3.67 -20.34 -10.35
CA LEU A 144 3.33 -21.38 -11.32
C LEU A 144 2.01 -21.00 -11.97
N VAL A 145 2.02 -20.85 -13.28
CA VAL A 145 0.88 -20.46 -14.09
C VAL A 145 0.58 -21.61 -15.05
N GLU A 146 -0.68 -22.02 -15.10
CA GLU A 146 -1.18 -23.04 -16.00
C GLU A 146 -1.15 -22.56 -17.46
N SER A 147 -1.35 -23.49 -18.40
CA SER A 147 -1.37 -23.17 -19.84
C SER A 147 -2.55 -22.28 -20.27
N ASP A 148 -3.54 -22.08 -19.40
CA ASP A 148 -4.68 -21.19 -19.60
C ASP A 148 -4.50 -19.83 -18.89
N GLY A 149 -3.34 -19.58 -18.26
CA GLY A 149 -3.11 -18.38 -17.46
C GLY A 149 -3.67 -18.44 -16.03
N GLY A 150 -4.32 -19.55 -15.66
CA GLY A 150 -4.76 -19.80 -14.29
C GLY A 150 -3.58 -19.94 -13.32
N LEU A 151 -3.77 -19.58 -12.06
CA LEU A 151 -2.78 -19.82 -11.03
C LEU A 151 -2.73 -21.33 -10.70
N ALA A 152 -1.59 -21.97 -10.92
CA ALA A 152 -1.36 -23.36 -10.49
C ALA A 152 -0.90 -23.42 -9.03
N GLY A 153 -0.06 -22.47 -8.62
CA GLY A 153 0.54 -22.47 -7.30
C GLY A 153 1.75 -21.55 -7.17
N ILE A 154 2.48 -21.67 -6.07
CA ILE A 154 3.75 -20.96 -5.86
C ILE A 154 4.83 -21.92 -5.33
N LYS A 155 6.09 -21.69 -5.69
CA LYS A 155 7.24 -22.34 -5.06
C LYS A 155 7.89 -21.37 -4.08
N GLN A 156 7.95 -21.76 -2.80
CA GLN A 156 8.53 -20.95 -1.73
C GLN A 156 9.92 -21.47 -1.35
N VAL A 157 10.90 -20.57 -1.20
CA VAL A 157 12.20 -20.95 -0.63
C VAL A 157 12.06 -21.28 0.85
N PRO A 158 12.83 -22.27 1.37
CA PRO A 158 12.83 -22.56 2.79
C PRO A 158 13.30 -21.35 3.61
N PRO A 159 12.90 -21.26 4.90
CA PRO A 159 13.35 -20.20 5.79
C PRO A 159 14.89 -20.11 5.84
N PRO A 160 15.47 -18.91 6.06
CA PRO A 160 16.91 -18.75 6.18
C PRO A 160 17.52 -19.72 7.21
N GLY A 161 18.51 -20.51 6.80
CA GLY A 161 19.14 -21.54 7.63
C GLY A 161 18.48 -22.93 7.59
N GLY A 162 17.33 -23.06 6.93
CA GLY A 162 16.70 -24.35 6.66
C GLY A 162 17.39 -25.08 5.50
N LYS A 163 17.81 -26.34 5.72
CA LYS A 163 18.36 -27.21 4.67
C LYS A 163 17.26 -27.88 3.80
N GLY A 164 16.18 -27.17 3.53
CA GLY A 164 15.02 -27.69 2.81
C GLY A 164 15.14 -27.52 1.29
N LYS A 165 14.40 -28.34 0.54
CA LYS A 165 14.07 -28.03 -0.86
C LYS A 165 12.97 -26.95 -0.88
N PRO A 166 12.82 -26.18 -1.98
CA PRO A 166 11.66 -25.33 -2.18
C PRO A 166 10.36 -26.14 -2.00
N VAL A 167 9.37 -25.53 -1.36
CA VAL A 167 8.06 -26.15 -1.13
C VAL A 167 7.07 -25.57 -2.13
N GLU A 168 6.37 -26.44 -2.85
CA GLU A 168 5.29 -26.06 -3.74
C GLU A 168 3.98 -26.03 -2.95
N ILE A 169 3.22 -24.95 -3.10
CA ILE A 169 1.90 -24.76 -2.52
C ILE A 169 0.94 -24.61 -3.68
N GLY A 170 0.03 -25.55 -3.85
CA GLY A 170 -0.97 -25.54 -4.92
C GLY A 170 -2.04 -24.48 -4.70
N VAL A 171 -2.71 -24.10 -5.79
CA VAL A 171 -3.79 -23.09 -5.80
C VAL A 171 -4.92 -23.45 -4.84
N GLU A 172 -5.18 -24.74 -4.64
CA GLU A 172 -6.15 -25.26 -3.69
C GLU A 172 -5.80 -24.92 -2.24
N HIS A 173 -4.62 -24.40 -1.92
CA HIS A 173 -4.27 -23.91 -0.59
C HIS A 173 -3.96 -22.41 -0.58
N LEU A 174 -4.11 -21.72 -1.70
CA LEU A 174 -3.73 -20.33 -1.84
C LEU A 174 -4.92 -19.39 -1.92
N LEU A 175 -4.72 -18.22 -1.35
CA LEU A 175 -5.51 -17.03 -1.58
C LEU A 175 -4.58 -15.96 -2.13
N ALA A 176 -4.79 -15.58 -3.39
CA ALA A 176 -3.94 -14.68 -4.14
C ALA A 176 -4.62 -13.32 -4.31
N TYR A 177 -3.91 -12.25 -3.97
CA TYR A 177 -4.31 -10.89 -4.30
C TYR A 177 -3.30 -10.31 -5.27
N VAL A 178 -3.76 -9.81 -6.40
CA VAL A 178 -2.93 -9.19 -7.44
C VAL A 178 -3.43 -7.78 -7.66
N ASN A 179 -2.53 -6.80 -7.55
CA ASN A 179 -2.82 -5.40 -7.77
C ASN A 179 -2.64 -5.07 -9.24
N ASP A 180 -3.66 -4.47 -9.86
CA ASP A 180 -3.61 -3.95 -11.23
C ASP A 180 -2.90 -4.88 -12.24
N PRO A 181 -3.41 -6.12 -12.46
CA PRO A 181 -2.76 -7.07 -13.36
C PRO A 181 -2.85 -6.63 -14.84
N ASP A 182 -1.70 -6.45 -15.49
CA ASP A 182 -1.62 -6.24 -16.95
C ASP A 182 -1.66 -7.58 -17.73
N ASP A 183 -1.31 -8.67 -17.06
CA ASP A 183 -1.17 -10.00 -17.64
C ASP A 183 -1.52 -11.11 -16.64
N PHE A 184 -1.40 -12.36 -17.11
CA PHE A 184 -1.65 -13.56 -16.32
C PHE A 184 -0.37 -14.13 -15.68
N THR A 185 0.67 -13.32 -15.46
CA THR A 185 1.87 -13.77 -14.72
C THR A 185 1.65 -13.80 -13.21
N TRP A 186 0.53 -13.23 -12.74
CA TRP A 186 0.15 -13.11 -11.32
C TRP A 186 1.16 -12.31 -10.48
N THR A 187 2.09 -11.58 -11.11
CA THR A 187 3.02 -10.70 -10.37
C THR A 187 2.36 -9.37 -9.99
N GLY A 188 1.40 -8.90 -10.80
CA GLY A 188 0.73 -7.61 -10.65
C GLY A 188 1.67 -6.41 -10.75
N ASN A 189 1.08 -5.23 -10.56
CA ASN A 189 1.77 -3.95 -10.63
C ASN A 189 1.82 -3.25 -9.28
N SER A 190 2.98 -2.67 -8.96
CA SER A 190 3.16 -1.85 -7.77
C SER A 190 2.65 -0.43 -8.02
N GLU A 191 1.94 0.15 -7.06
CA GLU A 191 1.59 1.58 -7.03
C GLU A 191 2.83 2.48 -7.13
N LEU A 192 3.99 1.96 -6.71
CA LEU A 192 5.25 2.68 -6.73
C LEU A 192 5.93 2.68 -8.10
N ARG A 193 5.40 1.94 -9.08
CA ARG A 193 6.04 1.75 -10.37
C ARG A 193 6.23 3.06 -11.14
N ALA A 194 5.19 3.89 -11.18
CA ALA A 194 5.24 5.20 -11.84
C ALA A 194 6.08 6.21 -11.04
N ALA A 195 6.08 6.09 -9.71
CA ALA A 195 6.86 6.95 -8.81
C ALA A 195 8.38 6.69 -8.88
N TYR A 196 8.81 5.48 -9.25
CA TYR A 196 10.22 5.07 -9.19
C TYR A 196 11.17 6.05 -9.88
N LYS A 197 10.85 6.50 -11.09
CA LYS A 197 11.72 7.45 -11.83
C LYS A 197 11.91 8.77 -11.08
N HIS A 198 10.85 9.25 -10.42
CA HIS A 198 10.87 10.51 -9.68
C HIS A 198 11.63 10.35 -8.37
N TRP A 199 11.48 9.21 -7.70
CA TRP A 199 12.26 8.87 -6.52
C TRP A 199 13.77 8.82 -6.83
N VAL A 200 14.19 8.12 -7.88
CA VAL A 200 15.61 8.04 -8.26
C VAL A 200 16.20 9.41 -8.61
N LEU A 201 15.47 10.23 -9.38
CA LEU A 201 15.93 11.57 -9.76
C LEU A 201 15.99 12.51 -8.54
N ARG A 202 14.99 12.43 -7.65
CA ARG A 202 14.95 13.21 -6.41
C ARG A 202 16.10 12.85 -5.48
N ASP A 203 16.38 11.56 -5.26
CA ASP A 203 17.50 11.11 -4.42
C ASP A 203 18.84 11.61 -4.98
N ARG A 204 19.03 11.56 -6.30
CA ARG A 204 20.24 12.12 -6.94
C ARG A 204 20.33 13.64 -6.77
N GLN A 205 19.21 14.36 -6.86
CA GLN A 205 19.16 15.81 -6.65
C GLN A 205 19.41 16.20 -5.19
N LEU A 206 18.91 15.43 -4.22
CA LEU A 206 19.20 15.64 -2.79
C LEU A 206 20.69 15.46 -2.50
N ALA A 207 21.31 14.42 -3.07
CA ALA A 207 22.76 14.22 -2.96
C ALA A 207 23.56 15.36 -3.64
N LEU A 208 23.09 15.86 -4.79
CA LEU A 208 23.71 17.02 -5.45
C LEU A 208 23.54 18.29 -4.62
N GLU A 209 22.37 18.51 -4.02
CA GLU A 209 22.11 19.67 -3.16
C GLU A 209 23.06 19.70 -1.97
N ASP A 210 23.29 18.56 -1.30
CA ASP A 210 24.25 18.46 -0.20
C ASP A 210 25.66 18.85 -0.66
N ASN A 211 26.11 18.34 -1.81
CA ASN A 211 27.40 18.72 -2.39
C ASN A 211 27.49 20.21 -2.72
N VAL A 212 26.43 20.80 -3.26
CA VAL A 212 26.36 22.23 -3.59
C VAL A 212 26.36 23.08 -2.33
N LEU A 213 25.63 22.66 -1.28
CA LEU A 213 25.62 23.33 0.01
C LEU A 213 26.99 23.32 0.67
N GLN A 214 27.70 22.18 0.63
CA GLN A 214 29.07 22.06 1.13
C GLN A 214 30.03 22.96 0.35
N ARG A 215 30.03 22.89 -0.99
CA ARG A 215 30.92 23.70 -1.84
C ARG A 215 30.66 25.20 -1.73
N ASN A 216 29.40 25.61 -1.62
CA ASN A 216 29.06 27.04 -1.54
C ASN A 216 29.18 27.59 -0.12
N GLY A 217 28.86 26.79 0.89
CA GLY A 217 29.00 27.19 2.29
C GLY A 217 30.46 27.26 2.74
N MET A 218 31.32 26.38 2.23
CA MET A 218 32.73 26.31 2.61
C MET A 218 33.67 26.98 1.58
N GLY A 219 33.23 27.13 0.33
CA GLY A 219 34.06 27.52 -0.81
C GLY A 219 35.06 26.43 -1.23
N VAL A 220 35.79 26.67 -2.32
CA VAL A 220 36.83 25.77 -2.82
C VAL A 220 38.20 26.40 -2.54
N PRO A 221 39.05 25.78 -1.68
CA PRO A 221 40.40 26.24 -1.47
C PRO A 221 41.21 26.18 -2.77
N TRP A 222 41.82 27.30 -3.14
CA TRP A 222 42.65 27.44 -4.33
C TRP A 222 43.99 28.04 -3.95
N TYR A 223 45.07 27.40 -4.37
CA TYR A 223 46.43 27.83 -4.09
C TYR A 223 47.13 28.26 -5.38
N GLU A 224 47.51 29.53 -5.44
CA GLU A 224 48.34 30.09 -6.49
C GLU A 224 49.80 30.09 -5.99
N ALA A 225 50.67 29.32 -6.66
CA ALA A 225 52.09 29.26 -6.32
C ALA A 225 52.79 30.57 -6.72
N GLY A 226 53.80 30.97 -5.95
CA GLY A 226 54.61 32.16 -6.24
C GLY A 226 55.66 31.92 -7.34
N THR A 227 55.97 30.65 -7.61
CA THR A 227 56.89 30.23 -8.69
C THR A 227 56.30 29.05 -9.46
N ASP A 228 56.80 28.82 -10.68
CA ASP A 228 56.42 27.66 -11.52
C ASP A 228 57.16 26.36 -11.11
N GLU A 229 57.77 26.31 -9.93
CA GLU A 229 58.48 25.12 -9.45
C GLU A 229 57.47 23.98 -9.14
N PRO A 230 57.61 22.79 -9.78
CA PRO A 230 56.66 21.68 -9.59
C PRO A 230 56.51 21.22 -8.13
N GLU A 231 57.56 21.34 -7.33
CA GLU A 231 57.53 20.97 -5.90
C GLU A 231 56.78 21.99 -5.03
N GLU A 232 56.79 23.28 -5.40
CA GLU A 232 55.97 24.29 -4.73
C GLU A 232 54.49 24.05 -5.00
N ILE A 233 54.12 23.78 -6.26
CA ILE A 233 52.75 23.49 -6.66
C ILE A 233 52.19 22.28 -5.89
N LYS A 234 52.95 21.18 -5.79
CA LYS A 234 52.56 19.99 -5.00
C LYS A 234 52.46 20.27 -3.49
N ARG A 235 53.32 21.13 -2.94
CA ARG A 235 53.22 21.57 -1.52
C ARG A 235 51.94 22.39 -1.32
N GLY A 236 51.66 23.34 -2.21
CA GLY A 236 50.45 24.14 -2.22
C GLY A 236 49.17 23.33 -2.36
N GLU A 237 49.14 22.36 -3.26
CA GLU A 237 48.01 21.43 -3.43
C GLU A 237 47.72 20.65 -2.15
N ARG A 238 48.77 20.16 -1.46
CA ARG A 238 48.62 19.48 -0.16
C ARG A 238 48.08 20.40 0.93
N ILE A 239 48.42 21.69 0.89
CA ILE A 239 47.87 22.69 1.82
C ILE A 239 46.40 22.90 1.50
N ALA A 240 46.04 23.19 0.24
CA ALA A 240 44.66 23.42 -0.18
C ALA A 240 43.74 22.22 0.15
N LYS A 241 44.20 20.98 -0.05
CA LYS A 241 43.45 19.76 0.30
C LYS A 241 43.28 19.53 1.81
N LYS A 242 44.13 20.12 2.65
CA LYS A 242 44.07 20.00 4.12
C LYS A 242 43.29 21.13 4.78
N VAL A 243 42.93 22.18 4.04
CA VAL A 243 42.10 23.27 4.57
C VAL A 243 40.68 22.73 4.77
N ASN A 244 40.35 22.46 6.04
CA ASN A 244 38.98 22.14 6.46
C ASN A 244 38.28 23.43 6.91
N ALA A 245 36.99 23.60 6.60
CA ALA A 245 36.21 24.73 7.12
C ALA A 245 35.89 24.52 8.60
N GLY A 246 36.83 24.89 9.46
CA GLY A 246 36.68 24.89 10.92
C GLY A 246 37.03 26.26 11.52
N LYS A 247 36.68 26.48 12.79
CA LYS A 247 36.98 27.73 13.54
C LYS A 247 38.48 28.06 13.63
N SER A 248 39.36 27.10 13.37
CA SER A 248 40.83 27.24 13.37
C SER A 248 41.45 27.11 11.97
N SER A 249 40.67 27.34 10.91
CA SER A 249 41.15 27.25 9.53
C SER A 249 42.09 28.41 9.17
N GLY A 250 43.24 28.09 8.57
CA GLY A 250 44.27 29.04 8.16
C GLY A 250 45.39 28.34 7.39
N GLY A 251 46.22 29.10 6.69
CA GLY A 251 47.34 28.55 5.93
C GLY A 251 48.47 29.58 5.81
N ALA A 252 49.70 29.10 5.76
CA ALA A 252 50.88 29.91 5.48
C ALA A 252 51.55 29.40 4.21
N GLY A 253 52.12 30.30 3.40
CA GLY A 253 52.78 29.99 2.15
C GLY A 253 54.03 30.85 1.92
N PRO A 254 54.86 30.51 0.90
CA PRO A 254 56.01 31.29 0.49
C PRO A 254 55.64 32.71 0.04
N LYS A 255 56.62 33.62 0.03
CA LYS A 255 56.44 35.00 -0.42
C LYS A 255 56.00 35.01 -1.90
N GLY A 256 54.82 35.56 -2.18
CA GLY A 256 54.23 35.59 -3.52
C GLY A 256 53.13 34.54 -3.76
N ALA A 257 53.01 33.53 -2.89
CA ALA A 257 51.92 32.55 -2.99
C ALA A 257 50.62 33.06 -2.36
N LYS A 258 49.47 32.68 -2.94
CA LYS A 258 48.15 33.12 -2.50
C LYS A 258 47.21 31.94 -2.31
N LEU A 259 46.73 31.77 -1.07
CA LEU A 259 45.65 30.85 -0.76
C LEU A 259 44.33 31.64 -0.75
N SER A 260 43.43 31.31 -1.67
CA SER A 260 42.10 31.93 -1.77
C SER A 260 41.02 30.88 -1.56
N ILE A 261 39.91 31.26 -0.95
CA ILE A 261 38.71 30.43 -0.95
C ILE A 261 37.83 30.95 -2.09
N LEU A 262 37.73 30.17 -3.16
CA LEU A 262 36.90 30.51 -4.30
C LEU A 262 35.45 30.12 -4.02
N GLY A 263 34.58 31.13 -3.92
CA GLY A 263 33.14 30.92 -3.97
C GLY A 263 32.65 30.68 -5.40
N VAL A 264 31.40 30.27 -5.53
CA VAL A 264 30.75 30.25 -6.85
C VAL A 264 30.41 31.67 -7.27
N ASN A 265 30.81 32.05 -8.47
CA ASN A 265 30.49 33.34 -9.06
C ASN A 265 29.15 33.25 -9.83
N GLY A 266 28.21 34.14 -9.53
CA GLY A 266 26.90 34.23 -10.19
C GLY A 266 25.73 33.71 -9.34
N GLN A 267 24.54 33.70 -9.92
CA GLN A 267 23.33 33.19 -9.27
C GLN A 267 23.23 31.68 -9.46
N LEU A 268 23.13 30.94 -8.36
CA LEU A 268 22.96 29.49 -8.37
C LEU A 268 21.53 29.13 -8.80
N PRO A 269 21.35 28.14 -9.70
CA PRO A 269 20.02 27.62 -9.98
C PRO A 269 19.44 26.97 -8.71
N SER A 270 18.14 27.16 -8.49
CA SER A 270 17.44 26.55 -7.36
C SER A 270 17.33 25.03 -7.57
N ILE A 271 18.02 24.24 -6.77
CA ILE A 271 17.93 22.77 -6.79
C ILE A 271 16.63 22.29 -6.10
N ARG A 272 16.10 23.11 -5.18
CA ARG A 272 14.88 22.80 -4.42
C ARG A 272 13.63 22.72 -5.29
N GLU A 273 13.55 23.49 -6.37
CA GLU A 273 12.40 23.49 -7.27
C GLU A 273 12.22 22.15 -8.01
N PRO A 274 13.25 21.58 -8.68
CA PRO A 274 13.20 20.23 -9.22
C PRO A 274 12.86 19.15 -8.17
N ILE A 275 13.41 19.25 -6.96
CA ILE A 275 13.12 18.32 -5.86
C ILE A 275 11.63 18.36 -5.50
N ALA A 276 11.07 19.56 -5.31
CA ALA A 276 9.65 19.73 -5.00
C ALA A 276 8.73 19.26 -6.14
N TYR A 277 9.15 19.44 -7.39
CA TYR A 277 8.44 18.90 -8.55
C TYR A 277 8.39 17.38 -8.53
N HIS A 278 9.53 16.70 -8.31
CA HIS A 278 9.56 15.24 -8.26
C HIS A 278 8.78 14.69 -7.07
N ASP A 279 8.86 15.34 -5.90
CA ASP A 279 8.06 14.99 -4.73
C ASP A 279 6.55 15.08 -5.01
N SER A 280 6.12 16.13 -5.72
CA SER A 280 4.75 16.30 -6.18
C SER A 280 4.32 15.24 -7.19
N MET A 281 5.22 14.82 -8.09
CA MET A 281 4.92 13.76 -9.06
C MET A 281 4.83 12.37 -8.42
N ILE A 282 5.56 12.12 -7.33
CA ILE A 282 5.39 10.91 -6.52
C ILE A 282 3.97 10.85 -5.95
N ALA A 283 3.45 11.94 -5.36
CA ALA A 283 2.06 12.00 -4.89
C ALA A 283 1.01 11.86 -6.00
N ARG A 284 1.26 12.46 -7.18
CA ARG A 284 0.35 12.37 -8.32
C ARG A 284 0.22 10.94 -8.86
N SER A 285 1.26 10.12 -8.74
CA SER A 285 1.25 8.75 -9.27
C SER A 285 0.17 7.86 -8.66
N VAL A 286 -0.31 8.17 -7.46
CA VAL A 286 -1.35 7.43 -6.73
C VAL A 286 -2.63 8.26 -6.52
N LEU A 287 -2.84 9.30 -7.33
CA LEU A 287 -3.94 10.26 -7.21
C LEU A 287 -3.99 11.05 -5.87
N ALA A 288 -2.95 10.96 -5.03
CA ALA A 288 -2.90 11.58 -3.71
C ALA A 288 -2.35 13.03 -3.73
N HIS A 289 -2.45 13.74 -4.86
CA HIS A 289 -1.82 15.05 -5.01
C HIS A 289 -2.46 16.14 -4.14
N PHE A 290 -3.72 15.96 -3.72
CA PHE A 290 -4.39 16.87 -2.81
C PHE A 290 -3.71 16.95 -1.42
N LEU A 291 -2.91 15.94 -1.04
CA LEU A 291 -2.10 15.98 0.18
C LEU A 291 -0.95 16.99 0.11
N ASN A 292 -0.53 17.37 -1.11
CA ASN A 292 0.60 18.28 -1.35
C ASN A 292 0.15 19.74 -1.54
N LEU A 293 -1.07 20.11 -1.15
CA LEU A 293 -1.63 21.46 -1.35
C LEU A 293 -1.05 22.54 -0.40
N GLU A 294 0.05 22.28 0.29
CA GLU A 294 0.67 23.26 1.19
C GLU A 294 1.17 24.50 0.44
N GLY A 295 0.65 25.68 0.84
CA GLY A 295 1.25 26.98 0.54
C GLY A 295 0.91 27.64 -0.80
N LYS A 296 0.10 27.03 -1.67
CA LYS A 296 -0.27 27.62 -2.98
C LYS A 296 -1.78 27.66 -3.21
N GLY A 297 -2.47 28.54 -2.47
CA GLY A 297 -3.81 29.09 -2.75
C GLY A 297 -4.72 28.33 -3.73
N GLY A 298 -5.04 27.06 -3.46
CA GLY A 298 -6.01 26.29 -4.24
C GLY A 298 -7.43 26.58 -3.78
N SER A 299 -8.39 26.58 -4.71
CA SER A 299 -9.82 26.65 -4.35
C SER A 299 -10.21 25.40 -3.56
N TYR A 300 -10.91 25.57 -2.44
CA TYR A 300 -11.45 24.47 -1.63
C TYR A 300 -12.25 23.47 -2.49
N SER A 301 -12.99 23.97 -3.48
CA SER A 301 -13.77 23.15 -4.42
C SER A 301 -12.92 22.20 -5.28
N LEU A 302 -11.70 22.59 -5.66
CA LEU A 302 -10.81 21.73 -6.44
C LEU A 302 -10.23 20.61 -5.56
N ALA A 303 -9.92 20.92 -4.31
CA ALA A 303 -9.43 19.95 -3.34
C ALA A 303 -10.50 18.89 -3.02
N GLU A 304 -11.77 19.30 -2.88
CA GLU A 304 -12.91 18.38 -2.67
C GLU A 304 -13.06 17.40 -3.83
N ILE A 305 -13.10 17.87 -5.08
CA ILE A 305 -13.25 17.00 -6.27
C ILE A 305 -12.08 15.99 -6.38
N GLN A 306 -10.86 16.42 -6.08
CA GLN A 306 -9.69 15.54 -6.10
C GLN A 306 -9.74 14.50 -4.97
N ALA A 307 -10.17 14.90 -3.78
CA ALA A 307 -10.37 13.98 -2.66
C ALA A 307 -11.46 12.95 -2.97
N ASP A 308 -12.57 13.35 -3.61
CA ASP A 308 -13.65 12.46 -4.01
C ASP A 308 -13.18 11.39 -5.01
N THR A 309 -12.41 11.79 -6.03
CA THR A 309 -11.84 10.85 -7.01
C THR A 309 -10.89 9.86 -6.34
N PHE A 310 -10.07 10.33 -5.40
CA PHE A 310 -9.20 9.47 -4.61
C PHE A 310 -10.00 8.49 -3.76
N ILE A 311 -11.04 8.95 -3.05
CA ILE A 311 -11.92 8.09 -2.25
C ILE A 311 -12.57 7.00 -3.11
N GLN A 312 -13.06 7.35 -4.31
CA GLN A 312 -13.61 6.37 -5.25
C GLN A 312 -12.58 5.32 -5.67
N SER A 313 -11.32 5.72 -5.92
CA SER A 313 -10.25 4.75 -6.20
C SER A 313 -10.00 3.79 -5.03
N LEU A 314 -10.07 4.27 -3.77
CA LEU A 314 -9.95 3.43 -2.59
C LEU A 314 -11.14 2.47 -2.42
N GLN A 315 -12.34 2.93 -2.77
CA GLN A 315 -13.56 2.13 -2.76
C GLN A 315 -13.44 0.96 -3.74
N THR A 316 -13.03 1.22 -4.99
CA THR A 316 -12.81 0.17 -6.00
C THR A 316 -11.74 -0.84 -5.57
N LEU A 317 -10.65 -0.37 -4.96
CA LEU A 317 -9.61 -1.24 -4.42
C LEU A 317 -10.14 -2.15 -3.29
N ALA A 318 -10.97 -1.61 -2.40
CA ALA A 318 -11.59 -2.38 -1.33
C ALA A 318 -12.64 -3.37 -1.86
N GLU A 319 -13.41 -3.01 -2.88
CA GLU A 319 -14.32 -3.90 -3.60
C GLU A 319 -13.59 -5.08 -4.23
N SER A 320 -12.48 -4.86 -4.94
CA SER A 320 -11.65 -5.93 -5.52
C SER A 320 -11.13 -6.91 -4.44
N ILE A 321 -10.74 -6.40 -3.28
CA ILE A 321 -10.34 -7.24 -2.14
C ILE A 321 -11.55 -8.04 -1.61
N ALA A 322 -12.72 -7.41 -1.49
CA ALA A 322 -13.95 -8.06 -1.05
C ALA A 322 -14.38 -9.17 -2.01
N ASP A 323 -14.31 -8.93 -3.32
CA ASP A 323 -14.63 -9.92 -4.35
C ASP A 323 -13.71 -11.14 -4.26
N THR A 324 -12.40 -10.92 -4.12
CA THR A 324 -11.42 -12.00 -3.94
C THR A 324 -11.70 -12.81 -2.69
N LEU A 325 -12.02 -12.14 -1.57
CA LEU A 325 -12.39 -12.81 -0.32
C LEU A 325 -13.70 -13.61 -0.47
N ASN A 326 -14.71 -13.02 -1.08
CA ASN A 326 -16.01 -13.66 -1.24
C ASN A 326 -15.88 -14.92 -2.09
N GLN A 327 -15.29 -14.80 -3.28
CA GLN A 327 -15.17 -15.89 -4.23
C GLN A 327 -14.26 -17.02 -3.74
N PHE A 328 -13.07 -16.71 -3.23
CA PHE A 328 -12.06 -17.75 -2.98
C PHE A 328 -11.92 -18.15 -1.50
N LEU A 329 -12.35 -17.30 -0.57
CA LEU A 329 -12.28 -17.61 0.86
C LEU A 329 -13.65 -18.00 1.41
N VAL A 330 -14.69 -17.18 1.23
CA VAL A 330 -16.00 -17.43 1.86
C VAL A 330 -16.68 -18.66 1.28
N GLU A 331 -16.77 -18.77 -0.06
CA GLU A 331 -17.36 -19.96 -0.71
C GLU A 331 -16.66 -21.23 -0.22
N ARG A 332 -15.32 -21.21 -0.19
CA ARG A 332 -14.52 -22.34 0.29
C ARG A 332 -14.75 -22.66 1.77
N MET A 333 -14.83 -21.65 2.64
CA MET A 333 -15.12 -21.85 4.06
C MET A 333 -16.47 -22.55 4.26
N VAL A 334 -17.50 -22.11 3.54
CA VAL A 334 -18.84 -22.70 3.63
C VAL A 334 -18.83 -24.14 3.09
N ASN A 335 -18.22 -24.35 1.93
CA ASN A 335 -18.18 -25.66 1.30
C ASN A 335 -17.49 -26.71 2.17
N LEU A 336 -16.35 -26.35 2.78
CA LEU A 336 -15.63 -27.26 3.68
C LEU A 336 -16.34 -27.47 5.02
N ALA A 337 -16.92 -26.42 5.62
CA ALA A 337 -17.53 -26.52 6.93
C ALA A 337 -18.89 -27.28 6.93
N PHE A 338 -19.62 -27.23 5.82
CA PHE A 338 -20.97 -27.80 5.70
C PHE A 338 -21.09 -28.94 4.69
N ASP A 339 -20.00 -29.34 4.05
CA ASP A 339 -19.97 -30.37 3.00
C ASP A 339 -21.00 -30.09 1.88
N VAL A 340 -21.03 -28.82 1.44
CA VAL A 340 -21.90 -28.35 0.37
C VAL A 340 -21.06 -27.96 -0.84
N GLU A 341 -21.57 -28.23 -2.04
CA GLU A 341 -20.89 -27.77 -3.27
C GLU A 341 -21.34 -26.35 -3.68
N HIS A 342 -22.60 -26.01 -3.41
CA HIS A 342 -23.25 -24.77 -3.84
C HIS A 342 -24.26 -24.31 -2.78
N GLY A 343 -24.39 -23.01 -2.59
CA GLY A 343 -25.44 -22.46 -1.75
C GLY A 343 -25.61 -20.96 -1.94
N PRO A 344 -26.56 -20.35 -1.21
CA PRO A 344 -26.43 -18.94 -0.90
C PRO A 344 -25.23 -18.76 0.05
N TYR A 345 -24.20 -18.04 -0.40
CA TYR A 345 -23.04 -17.71 0.41
C TYR A 345 -23.24 -16.33 1.05
N PRO A 346 -22.88 -16.15 2.33
CA PRO A 346 -22.81 -14.81 2.89
C PRO A 346 -21.73 -13.99 2.17
N LYS A 347 -21.85 -12.67 2.20
CA LYS A 347 -20.93 -11.77 1.49
C LYS A 347 -20.25 -10.83 2.46
N ILE A 348 -18.93 -10.79 2.40
CA ILE A 348 -18.13 -9.74 3.02
C ILE A 348 -18.39 -8.45 2.26
N THR A 349 -18.86 -7.45 2.99
CA THR A 349 -19.09 -6.08 2.54
C THR A 349 -18.35 -5.12 3.48
N PHE A 350 -18.37 -3.82 3.16
CA PHE A 350 -17.78 -2.81 4.04
C PHE A 350 -18.56 -1.50 3.96
N ASP A 351 -18.49 -0.71 5.03
CA ASP A 351 -19.09 0.63 5.05
C ASP A 351 -18.37 1.51 3.99
N PRO A 352 -19.08 2.36 3.23
CA PRO A 352 -18.46 3.19 2.19
C PRO A 352 -17.25 3.98 2.72
N ILE A 353 -16.16 3.98 1.96
CA ILE A 353 -14.96 4.71 2.34
C ILE A 353 -15.19 6.19 2.09
N GLY A 354 -14.82 7.04 3.06
CA GLY A 354 -15.00 8.49 2.99
C GLY A 354 -16.24 8.97 3.76
N SER A 355 -16.46 10.28 3.73
CA SER A 355 -17.72 10.84 4.19
C SER A 355 -18.73 10.58 3.08
N VAL A 356 -19.62 9.59 3.28
CA VAL A 356 -20.99 9.78 2.76
C VAL A 356 -21.39 11.15 3.31
N LYS A 357 -21.74 12.11 2.44
CA LYS A 357 -22.28 13.39 2.91
C LYS A 357 -23.45 13.01 3.80
N ASP A 358 -23.24 13.10 5.11
CA ASP A 358 -24.22 12.64 6.08
C ASP A 358 -25.51 13.35 5.71
N LEU A 359 -26.55 12.56 5.43
CA LEU A 359 -27.88 13.09 5.17
C LEU A 359 -28.19 13.96 6.40
N PRO A 360 -28.26 15.30 6.26
CA PRO A 360 -28.46 16.15 7.42
C PRO A 360 -29.71 15.67 8.13
N MET A 361 -29.68 15.57 9.46
CA MET A 361 -30.82 15.06 10.23
C MET A 361 -32.11 15.85 9.93
N GLU A 362 -31.95 17.12 9.53
CA GLU A 362 -33.01 18.00 9.02
C GLU A 362 -33.68 17.44 7.74
N THR A 363 -32.89 16.93 6.80
CA THR A 363 -33.38 16.32 5.56
C THR A 363 -34.10 15.00 5.82
N LEU A 364 -33.69 14.23 6.84
CA LEU A 364 -34.40 13.00 7.24
C LEU A 364 -35.84 13.32 7.67
N SER A 365 -36.04 14.39 8.45
CA SER A 365 -37.38 14.88 8.83
C SER A 365 -38.22 15.24 7.61
N THR A 366 -37.63 15.91 6.61
CA THR A 366 -38.31 16.24 5.35
C THR A 366 -38.70 15.00 4.56
N LEU A 367 -37.84 13.97 4.49
CA LEU A 367 -38.11 12.73 3.77
C LEU A 367 -39.21 11.88 4.41
N VAL A 368 -39.25 11.85 5.74
CA VAL A 368 -40.33 11.20 6.50
C VAL A 368 -41.64 11.98 6.32
N ALA A 369 -41.61 13.31 6.40
CA ALA A 369 -42.79 14.17 6.20
C ALA A 369 -43.34 14.07 4.76
N ALA A 370 -42.46 13.92 3.76
CA ALA A 370 -42.83 13.72 2.37
C ALA A 370 -43.32 12.28 2.05
N GLY A 371 -43.27 11.37 3.02
CA GLY A 371 -43.67 9.97 2.83
C GLY A 371 -42.73 9.16 1.93
N VAL A 372 -41.52 9.66 1.67
CA VAL A 372 -40.51 8.95 0.85
C VAL A 372 -39.85 7.83 1.64
N ILE A 373 -39.68 8.03 2.95
CA ILE A 373 -39.09 7.05 3.87
C ILE A 373 -40.10 6.76 4.98
N LEU A 374 -40.27 5.47 5.30
CA LEU A 374 -41.07 5.03 6.44
C LEU A 374 -40.17 4.86 7.67
N PRO A 375 -40.59 5.32 8.86
CA PRO A 375 -39.86 5.09 10.10
C PRO A 375 -40.05 3.64 10.55
N ASP A 376 -39.24 2.74 10.02
CA ASP A 376 -39.19 1.33 10.42
C ASP A 376 -38.05 1.05 11.42
N LYS A 377 -37.98 -0.19 11.91
CA LYS A 377 -36.99 -0.61 12.90
C LYS A 377 -35.57 -0.50 12.36
N ASP A 378 -35.36 -0.94 11.12
CA ASP A 378 -34.05 -1.00 10.49
C ASP A 378 -33.50 0.41 10.24
N LEU A 379 -34.36 1.35 9.81
CA LEU A 379 -34.01 2.77 9.68
C LEU A 379 -33.73 3.40 11.04
N GLU A 380 -34.53 3.11 12.08
CA GLU A 380 -34.28 3.64 13.43
C GLU A 380 -32.91 3.19 13.94
N GLU A 381 -32.56 1.92 13.73
CA GLU A 381 -31.26 1.33 14.10
C GLU A 381 -30.12 1.95 13.29
N GLU A 382 -30.28 2.14 11.98
CA GLU A 382 -29.30 2.78 11.12
C GLU A 382 -29.04 4.25 11.50
N VAL A 383 -30.10 4.99 11.78
CA VAL A 383 -30.03 6.41 12.20
C VAL A 383 -29.36 6.53 13.57
N ARG A 384 -29.69 5.65 14.53
CA ARG A 384 -29.01 5.62 15.83
C ARG A 384 -27.53 5.33 15.68
N ARG A 385 -27.18 4.35 14.84
CA ARG A 385 -25.80 3.97 14.56
C ARG A 385 -25.00 5.13 13.97
N ARG A 386 -25.53 5.80 12.93
CA ARG A 386 -24.88 6.95 12.29
C ARG A 386 -24.79 8.16 13.21
N GLY A 387 -25.84 8.43 13.99
CA GLY A 387 -25.88 9.54 14.96
C GLY A 387 -25.11 9.30 16.26
N GLY A 388 -24.47 8.14 16.43
CA GLY A 388 -23.78 7.77 17.68
C GLY A 388 -24.71 7.64 18.88
N LEU A 389 -26.00 7.42 18.65
CA LEU A 389 -27.02 7.29 19.69
C LEU A 389 -26.98 5.88 20.31
N PRO A 390 -27.38 5.74 21.59
CA PRO A 390 -27.46 4.42 22.22
C PRO A 390 -28.49 3.52 21.53
N PRO A 391 -28.25 2.19 21.52
CA PRO A 391 -29.21 1.24 20.98
C PRO A 391 -30.53 1.31 21.76
N LYS A 392 -31.61 0.94 21.09
CA LYS A 392 -32.94 0.92 21.69
C LYS A 392 -32.93 -0.06 22.87
N ARG A 393 -33.10 0.45 24.08
CA ARG A 393 -33.32 -0.40 25.25
C ARG A 393 -34.76 -0.91 25.19
N PRO A 394 -35.01 -2.21 25.40
CA PRO A 394 -36.36 -2.68 25.69
C PRO A 394 -36.87 -1.88 26.88
N LEU A 395 -38.09 -1.35 26.78
CA LEU A 395 -38.76 -0.80 27.96
C LEU A 395 -38.98 -1.94 28.94
N GLU A 396 -38.38 -1.87 30.12
CA GLU A 396 -38.72 -2.78 31.22
C GLU A 396 -40.18 -2.49 31.62
N GLY A 397 -41.11 -3.34 31.14
CA GLY A 397 -42.51 -3.33 31.55
C GLY A 397 -43.50 -2.64 30.59
N ALA A 398 -43.53 -3.03 29.32
CA ALA A 398 -44.67 -2.76 28.43
C ALA A 398 -45.10 -4.04 27.70
#